data_AF-A0A6F8PXK0-F1
#
_entry.id   AF-A0A6F8PXK0-F1
#
_cell.length_a   1.000
_cell.length_b   1.000
_cell.length_c   1.000
_cell.angle_alpha   90.00
_cell.angle_beta   90.00
_cell.angle_gamma   90.00
#
_symmetry.space_group_name_H-M   'P 1'
#
loop_
_entity.id
_entity.type
_entity.pdbx_description
1 polymer ?
#
loop_
_entity_poly.entity_id
_entity_poly.type
_entity_poly.pdbx_seq_one_letter_code
_entity_poly.pdbx_strand_id
1 'polypeptide(L)'
;MRVNKMLKAYRTLFNYAKEKAYIAEYQTWQHLGHTIEKAEQVEHDLAELSAKEFAQVQRDLHTDMMQLAEYLADVQQGVKEFLDMDLPVLEKLLIDKAMSLADPTEITVLRMRIAAAMDDEHPMFDKPH
;
A
#
# COMPACT_ATOMS: atom_id res chain seq x y z
N MET A 1 12.45 12.81 14.64
CA MET A 1 13.41 12.52 13.54
C MET A 1 13.30 11.08 13.01
N ARG A 2 13.30 10.00 13.82
CA ARG A 2 13.22 8.61 13.30
C ARG A 2 11.89 8.23 12.63
N VAL A 3 10.75 8.66 13.18
CA VAL A 3 9.42 8.36 12.61
C VAL A 3 9.28 8.93 11.19
N ASN A 4 9.82 10.12 10.94
CA ASN A 4 9.75 10.80 9.65
C ASN A 4 10.53 10.05 8.56
N LYS A 5 11.72 9.49 8.86
CA LYS A 5 12.49 8.71 7.87
C LYS A 5 11.87 7.35 7.54
N MET A 6 11.29 6.66 8.53
CA MET A 6 10.60 5.37 8.31
C MET A 6 9.35 5.58 7.45
N LEU A 7 8.61 6.66 7.72
CA LEU A 7 7.44 7.05 6.95
C LEU A 7 7.80 7.41 5.50
N LYS A 8 8.86 8.19 5.30
CA LYS A 8 9.39 8.51 3.97
C LYS A 8 9.74 7.23 3.21
N ALA A 9 10.44 6.29 3.85
CA ALA A 9 10.79 5.02 3.25
C ALA A 9 9.57 4.19 2.84
N TYR A 10 8.59 4.12 3.74
CA TYR A 10 7.34 3.41 3.51
C TYR A 10 6.63 3.96 2.27
N ARG A 11 6.47 5.29 2.20
CA ARG A 11 5.86 5.98 1.07
C ARG A 11 6.63 5.77 -0.24
N THR A 12 7.95 5.93 -0.22
CA THR A 12 8.77 5.74 -1.42
C THR A 12 8.66 4.32 -1.98
N LEU A 13 8.77 3.32 -1.11
CA LEU A 13 8.65 1.91 -1.52
C LEU A 13 7.25 1.57 -2.04
N PHE A 14 6.22 2.11 -1.38
CA PHE A 14 4.85 1.92 -1.82
C PHE A 14 4.62 2.48 -3.23
N ASN A 15 5.02 3.74 -3.47
CA ASN A 15 4.85 4.37 -4.77
C ASN A 15 5.61 3.63 -5.86
N TYR A 16 6.85 3.23 -5.57
CA TYR A 16 7.65 2.42 -6.49
C TYR A 16 6.94 1.11 -6.87
N ALA A 17 6.44 0.38 -5.87
CA ALA A 17 5.71 -0.86 -6.12
C ALA A 17 4.46 -0.63 -6.97
N LYS A 18 3.68 0.42 -6.66
CA LYS A 18 2.49 0.80 -7.42
C LYS A 18 2.80 1.11 -8.88
N GLU A 19 3.83 1.93 -9.12
CA GLU A 19 4.27 2.28 -10.49
C GLU A 19 4.69 1.04 -11.29
N LYS A 20 5.46 0.13 -10.67
CA LYS A 20 5.88 -1.12 -11.31
C LYS A 20 4.71 -2.05 -11.62
N ALA A 21 3.75 -2.16 -10.70
CA ALA A 21 2.55 -2.94 -10.92
C ALA A 21 1.66 -2.34 -12.01
N TYR A 22 1.56 -1.01 -12.11
CA TYR A 22 0.77 -0.34 -13.13
C TYR A 22 1.27 -0.63 -14.55
N ILE A 23 2.60 -0.70 -14.74
CA ILE A 23 3.22 -1.00 -16.05
C ILE A 23 3.45 -2.49 -16.30
N ALA A 24 3.11 -3.37 -15.34
CA ALA A 24 3.27 -4.80 -15.49
C ALA A 24 2.20 -5.37 -16.44
N GLU A 25 2.58 -6.37 -17.23
CA GLU A 25 1.65 -7.08 -18.13
C GLU A 25 0.46 -7.69 -17.37
N TYR A 26 0.71 -8.15 -16.14
CA TYR A 26 -0.32 -8.68 -15.24
C TYR A 26 -0.27 -7.95 -13.91
N GLN A 27 -1.30 -7.12 -13.67
CA GLN A 27 -1.52 -6.47 -12.38
C GLN A 27 -1.94 -7.54 -11.37
N THR A 28 -1.09 -7.82 -10.39
CA THR A 28 -1.34 -8.82 -9.33
C THR A 28 -0.81 -8.32 -7.99
N TRP A 29 -1.48 -8.73 -6.91
CA TRP A 29 -1.02 -8.45 -5.54
C TRP A 29 0.36 -9.03 -5.27
N GLN A 30 0.63 -10.23 -5.80
CA GLN A 30 1.93 -10.89 -5.71
C GLN A 30 3.04 -10.06 -6.37
N HIS A 31 2.74 -9.42 -7.51
CA HIS A 31 3.72 -8.54 -8.17
C HIS A 31 4.05 -7.30 -7.34
N LEU A 32 3.05 -6.70 -6.69
CA LEU A 32 3.26 -5.60 -5.73
C LEU A 32 4.16 -6.03 -4.57
N GLY A 33 3.83 -7.15 -3.93
CA GLY A 33 4.61 -7.71 -2.82
C GLY A 33 6.06 -7.99 -3.19
N HIS A 34 6.28 -8.67 -4.32
CA HIS A 34 7.63 -9.00 -4.80
C HIS A 34 8.46 -7.76 -5.14
N THR A 35 7.82 -6.72 -5.67
CA THR A 35 8.50 -5.45 -5.97
C THR A 35 8.98 -4.77 -4.69
N ILE A 36 8.18 -4.83 -3.62
CA ILE A 36 8.55 -4.30 -2.30
C ILE A 36 9.75 -5.06 -1.72
N GLU A 37 9.74 -6.40 -1.81
CA GLU A 37 10.82 -7.25 -1.28
C GLU A 37 12.14 -7.06 -2.04
N LYS A 38 12.07 -6.84 -3.36
CA LYS A 38 13.23 -6.67 -4.22
C LYS A 38 13.77 -5.25 -4.31
N ALA A 39 13.05 -4.27 -3.78
CA ALA A 39 13.50 -2.89 -3.78
C ALA A 39 14.85 -2.75 -3.07
N GLU A 40 15.79 -2.03 -3.69
CA GLU A 40 17.11 -1.79 -3.12
C GLU A 40 17.18 -0.39 -2.48
N GLN A 41 17.84 -0.27 -1.32
CA GLN A 41 17.94 1.00 -0.58
C GLN A 41 18.49 2.15 -1.41
N VAL A 42 19.48 1.84 -2.25
CA VAL A 42 20.26 2.81 -3.03
C VAL A 42 19.47 3.38 -4.21
N GLU A 43 18.47 2.65 -4.71
CA GLU A 43 17.66 3.05 -5.86
C GLU A 43 16.54 4.04 -5.49
N HIS A 44 16.30 4.25 -4.19
CA HIS A 44 15.10 4.93 -3.70
C HIS A 44 15.38 6.15 -2.80
N ASP A 45 16.61 6.68 -2.80
CA ASP A 45 17.01 7.78 -1.91
C ASP A 45 16.77 7.46 -0.41
N LEU A 46 16.88 6.18 -0.06
CA LEU A 46 16.68 5.65 1.30
C LEU A 46 17.99 5.29 2.00
N ALA A 47 19.12 5.85 1.54
CA ALA A 47 20.44 5.65 2.10
C ALA A 47 20.57 6.11 3.58
N GLU A 48 19.64 6.97 4.05
CA GLU A 48 19.57 7.40 5.45
C GLU A 48 19.08 6.30 6.42
N LEU A 49 18.47 5.22 5.91
CA LEU A 49 18.07 4.08 6.71
C LEU A 49 19.22 3.09 6.84
N SER A 50 19.42 2.57 8.06
CA SER A 50 20.24 1.37 8.22
C SER A 50 19.58 0.18 7.51
N ALA A 51 20.37 -0.80 7.08
CA ALA A 51 19.85 -2.02 6.44
C ALA A 51 18.76 -2.71 7.27
N LYS A 52 18.89 -2.70 8.62
CA LYS A 52 17.87 -3.25 9.53
C LYS A 52 16.56 -2.47 9.48
N GLU A 53 16.64 -1.13 9.47
CA GLU A 53 15.46 -0.27 9.40
C GLU A 53 14.76 -0.40 8.06
N PHE A 54 15.51 -0.45 6.95
CA PHE A 54 14.93 -0.65 5.64
C PHE A 54 14.26 -2.01 5.49
N ALA A 55 14.93 -3.09 5.91
CA ALA A 55 14.34 -4.42 5.90
C ALA A 55 13.08 -4.49 6.78
N GLN A 56 12.99 -3.68 7.84
CA GLN A 56 11.77 -3.54 8.64
C GLN A 56 10.65 -2.89 7.83
N VAL A 57 10.93 -1.77 7.16
CA VAL A 57 9.94 -1.09 6.30
C VAL A 57 9.44 -2.02 5.19
N GLN A 58 10.34 -2.77 4.54
CA GLN A 58 9.96 -3.74 3.50
C GLN A 58 9.00 -4.80 4.04
N ARG A 59 9.33 -5.41 5.20
CA ARG A 59 8.48 -6.43 5.82
C ARG A 59 7.12 -5.89 6.24
N ASP A 60 7.09 -4.71 6.84
CA ASP A 60 5.85 -4.08 7.30
C ASP A 60 4.96 -3.76 6.09
N LEU A 61 5.52 -3.09 5.09
CA LEU A 61 4.79 -2.74 3.86
C LEU A 61 4.30 -3.98 3.10
N HIS A 62 5.14 -5.01 2.96
CA HIS A 62 4.74 -6.26 2.32
C HIS A 62 3.56 -6.92 3.04
N THR A 63 3.68 -7.05 4.37
CA THR A 63 2.62 -7.65 5.21
C THR A 63 1.32 -6.88 5.07
N ASP A 64 1.40 -5.55 5.07
CA ASP A 64 0.24 -4.69 4.95
C ASP A 64 -0.45 -4.81 3.58
N MET A 65 0.34 -4.93 2.50
CA MET A 65 -0.20 -5.15 1.15
C MET A 65 -0.89 -6.51 1.01
N MET A 66 -0.32 -7.57 1.60
CA MET A 66 -0.94 -8.90 1.53
C MET A 66 -2.23 -8.96 2.35
N GLN A 67 -2.24 -8.36 3.53
CA GLN A 67 -3.45 -8.26 4.34
C GLN A 67 -4.54 -7.40 3.70
N LEU A 68 -4.16 -6.36 2.98
CA LEU A 68 -5.10 -5.55 2.21
C LEU A 68 -5.66 -6.34 1.03
N ALA A 69 -4.82 -7.11 0.33
CA ALA A 69 -5.25 -7.98 -0.76
C ALA A 69 -6.29 -9.01 -0.30
N GLU A 70 -6.07 -9.66 0.84
CA GLU A 70 -7.02 -10.58 1.46
C GLU A 70 -8.37 -9.91 1.74
N TYR A 71 -8.33 -8.72 2.37
CA TYR A 71 -9.56 -7.99 2.67
C TYR A 71 -10.31 -7.51 1.42
N LEU A 72 -9.60 -7.00 0.42
CA LEU A 72 -10.22 -6.53 -0.82
C LEU A 72 -10.83 -7.70 -1.60
N ALA A 73 -10.21 -8.88 -1.57
CA ALA A 73 -10.81 -10.09 -2.11
C ALA A 73 -12.14 -10.44 -1.41
N ASP A 74 -12.23 -10.30 -0.09
CA ASP A 74 -13.47 -10.53 0.67
C ASP A 74 -14.60 -9.55 0.29
N VAL A 75 -14.26 -8.31 -0.06
CA VAL A 75 -15.21 -7.30 -0.54
C VAL A 75 -15.34 -7.22 -2.07
N GLN A 76 -14.83 -8.22 -2.80
CA GLN A 76 -14.88 -8.33 -4.27
C GLN A 76 -14.23 -7.16 -5.02
N GLN A 77 -13.22 -6.52 -4.43
CA GLN A 77 -12.40 -5.48 -5.06
C GLN A 77 -11.04 -6.06 -5.48
N GLY A 78 -10.60 -5.70 -6.69
CA GLY A 78 -9.39 -6.24 -7.28
C GLY A 78 -8.18 -5.31 -7.15
N VAL A 79 -7.02 -5.85 -7.55
CA VAL A 79 -5.76 -5.09 -7.60
C VAL A 79 -5.82 -3.96 -8.62
N LYS A 80 -6.61 -4.10 -9.70
CA LYS A 80 -6.73 -3.05 -10.71
C LYS A 80 -7.45 -1.83 -10.14
N GLU A 81 -8.58 -2.03 -9.49
CA GLU A 81 -9.33 -0.96 -8.83
C GLU A 81 -8.46 -0.26 -7.78
N PHE A 82 -7.66 -1.03 -7.02
CA PHE A 82 -6.70 -0.47 -6.07
C PHE A 82 -5.58 0.35 -6.73
N LEU A 83 -5.05 -0.11 -7.86
CA LEU A 83 -4.02 0.62 -8.62
C LEU A 83 -4.57 1.91 -9.22
N ASP A 84 -5.84 1.91 -9.63
CA ASP A 84 -6.52 3.06 -10.24
C ASP A 84 -6.89 4.13 -9.19
N MET A 85 -6.94 3.80 -7.89
CA MET A 85 -7.19 4.78 -6.80
C MET A 85 -6.23 5.97 -6.83
N ASP A 86 -6.75 7.15 -6.48
CA ASP A 86 -5.95 8.36 -6.28
C ASP A 86 -4.77 8.11 -5.31
N LEU A 87 -3.55 8.37 -5.82
CA LEU A 87 -2.30 8.10 -5.11
C LEU A 87 -2.17 8.92 -3.80
N PRO A 88 -2.40 10.24 -3.80
CA PRO A 88 -2.51 11.03 -2.56
C PRO A 88 -3.47 10.46 -1.50
N VAL A 89 -4.65 9.95 -1.89
CA VAL A 89 -5.60 9.35 -0.94
C VAL A 89 -4.98 8.12 -0.28
N LEU A 90 -4.39 7.25 -1.09
CA LEU A 90 -3.84 6.00 -0.64
C LEU A 90 -2.56 6.21 0.19
N GLU A 91 -1.69 7.15 -0.22
CA GLU A 91 -0.54 7.59 0.59
C GLU A 91 -0.99 8.06 1.99
N LYS A 92 -2.05 8.88 2.07
CA LYS A 92 -2.57 9.38 3.36
C LYS A 92 -3.06 8.25 4.26
N LEU A 93 -3.81 7.31 3.71
CA LEU A 93 -4.33 6.16 4.45
C LEU A 93 -3.19 5.29 5.00
N LEU A 94 -2.17 5.03 4.18
CA LEU A 94 -0.99 4.28 4.60
C LEU A 94 -0.13 5.02 5.62
N ILE A 95 -0.02 6.35 5.51
CA ILE A 95 0.67 7.20 6.50
C ILE A 95 -0.04 7.13 7.84
N ASP A 96 -1.37 7.26 7.86
CA ASP A 96 -2.17 7.14 9.08
C ASP A 96 -1.92 5.80 9.78
N LYS A 97 -1.84 4.71 9.01
CA LYS A 97 -1.49 3.36 9.52
C LYS A 97 -0.08 3.27 10.08
N ALA A 98 0.91 3.78 9.35
CA ALA A 98 2.30 3.76 9.78
C ALA A 98 2.52 4.61 11.04
N MET A 99 1.74 5.68 11.20
CA MET A 99 1.72 6.49 12.43
C MET A 99 1.00 5.79 13.58
N SER A 100 0.06 4.89 13.28
CA SER A 100 -0.71 4.15 14.27
C SER A 100 -0.18 2.77 14.64
N LEU A 101 1.08 2.49 14.31
CA LEU A 101 1.86 1.28 14.66
C LEU A 101 1.96 0.95 16.19
N ALA A 102 1.03 1.40 17.02
CA ALA A 102 0.85 0.97 18.40
C ALA A 102 -0.38 0.07 18.65
N ASP A 103 -1.36 -0.05 17.73
CA ASP A 103 -2.60 -0.79 18.02
C ASP A 103 -3.14 -1.64 16.85
N PRO A 104 -3.28 -2.99 17.03
CA PRO A 104 -3.88 -3.89 16.04
C PRO A 104 -5.30 -3.52 15.56
N THR A 105 -6.05 -2.75 16.34
CA THR A 105 -7.43 -2.33 16.00
C THR A 105 -7.48 -1.40 14.78
N GLU A 106 -6.37 -0.73 14.46
CA GLU A 106 -6.31 0.28 13.40
C GLU A 106 -6.22 -0.29 11.98
N ILE A 107 -5.81 -1.56 11.81
CA ILE A 107 -5.78 -2.18 10.48
C ILE A 107 -7.18 -2.39 9.92
N THR A 108 -8.15 -2.69 10.78
CA THR A 108 -9.56 -2.80 10.40
C THR A 108 -10.11 -1.46 9.94
N VAL A 109 -9.79 -0.38 10.66
CA VAL A 109 -10.20 0.99 10.28
C VAL A 109 -9.58 1.40 8.96
N LEU A 110 -8.30 1.09 8.74
CA LEU A 110 -7.64 1.34 7.46
C LEU A 110 -8.34 0.62 6.31
N ARG A 111 -8.61 -0.68 6.47
CA ARG A 111 -9.32 -1.50 5.48
C ARG A 111 -10.68 -0.89 5.12
N MET A 112 -11.44 -0.45 6.13
CA MET A 112 -12.72 0.25 5.92
C MET A 112 -12.56 1.56 5.14
N ARG A 113 -11.54 2.37 5.46
CA ARG A 113 -11.28 3.64 4.77
C ARG A 113 -10.85 3.43 3.31
N ILE A 114 -10.05 2.40 3.04
CA ILE A 114 -9.65 2.04 1.66
C ILE A 114 -10.87 1.59 0.87
N ALA A 115 -11.69 0.68 1.41
CA ALA A 115 -12.92 0.25 0.75
C ALA A 115 -13.87 1.43 0.47
N ALA A 116 -14.05 2.34 1.43
CA ALA A 116 -14.87 3.54 1.25
C ALA A 116 -14.33 4.46 0.15
N ALA A 117 -13.01 4.69 0.11
CA ALA A 117 -12.40 5.48 -0.94
C ALA A 117 -12.54 4.82 -2.33
N MET A 118 -12.49 3.49 -2.41
CA MET A 118 -12.72 2.75 -3.65
C MET A 118 -14.20 2.78 -4.10
N ASP A 119 -15.14 2.84 -3.16
CA ASP A 119 -16.58 2.95 -3.44
C ASP A 119 -16.97 4.39 -3.86
N ASP A 120 -16.36 5.41 -3.26
CA ASP A 120 -16.58 6.83 -3.62
C ASP A 120 -16.12 7.14 -5.06
N GLU A 121 -15.06 6.48 -5.56
CA GLU A 121 -14.61 6.61 -6.95
C GLU A 121 -15.39 5.72 -7.94
N HIS A 122 -16.23 4.80 -7.44
CA HIS A 122 -17.00 3.87 -8.24
C HIS A 122 -18.45 3.78 -7.72
N PRO A 123 -19.29 4.81 -7.94
CA PRO A 123 -20.68 4.79 -7.49
C PRO A 123 -21.37 3.55 -8.06
N MET A 124 -21.88 2.69 -7.17
CA MET A 124 -22.71 1.52 -7.48
C MET A 124 -24.06 1.96 -8.09
N PHE A 125 -24.03 2.59 -9.25
CA PHE A 125 -25.20 2.95 -10.05
C PHE A 125 -24.94 2.65 -11.53
N ASP A 126 -24.64 1.38 -11.83
CA ASP A 126 -24.96 0.83 -13.15
C ASP A 126 -25.41 -0.62 -12.98
N LYS A 127 -26.70 -0.77 -12.67
CA LYS A 127 -27.45 -1.98 -13.03
C LYS A 127 -28.53 -1.56 -14.03
N PRO A 128 -28.36 -1.80 -15.33
CA PRO A 128 -29.49 -1.83 -16.24
C PRO A 128 -30.20 -3.19 -16.07
N HIS A 129 -31.50 -3.14 -15.75
CA HIS A 129 -32.44 -4.20 -16.10
C HIS A 129 -33.27 -3.73 -17.29
#